data_AF-A0A7V4IZQ0-F1
#
_entry.id   AF-A0A7V4IZQ0-F1
#
_cell.length_a   1.000
_cell.length_b   1.000
_cell.length_c   1.000
_cell.angle_alpha   90.00
_cell.angle_beta   90.00
_cell.angle_gamma   90.00
#
_symmetry.space_group_name_H-M   'P 1'
#
loop_
_entity.id
_entity.type
_entity.pdbx_description
1 polymer ?
#
loop_
_entity_poly.entity_id
_entity_poly.type
_entity_poly.pdbx_seq_one_letter_code
_entity_poly.pdbx_strand_id
1 'polypeptide(L)' 'MWNGVEYQNISTPKFNTIKQAEILIRNAGKILAYDTCAKSRGSKENKMCSISTMKDMYDIVGENDKVLTF' A
#
# COMPACT_ATOMS: atom_id res chain seq x y z
N MET A 1 -1.77 -1.85 9.76
CA MET A 1 -1.78 -0.70 8.82
C MET A 1 -0.52 0.17 8.85
N TRP A 2 -0.05 0.64 10.02
CA TRP A 2 0.95 1.71 10.09
C TRP A 2 2.36 1.39 9.54
N ASN A 3 2.86 0.16 9.73
CA ASN A 3 4.18 -0.25 9.22
C ASN A 3 4.14 -0.76 7.77
N GLY A 4 2.95 -1.04 7.22
CA GLY A 4 2.82 -1.58 5.85
C GLY A 4 3.34 -0.62 4.78
N VAL A 5 3.36 0.69 5.07
CA VAL A 5 3.91 1.72 4.17
C VAL A 5 5.43 1.56 3.94
N GLU A 6 6.13 0.85 4.82
CA GLU A 6 7.58 0.63 4.72
C GLU A 6 7.97 -0.53 3.81
N TYR A 7 7.01 -1.15 3.10
CA TYR A 7 7.27 -2.34 2.28
C TYR A 7 8.42 -2.14 1.28
N GLN A 8 8.68 -0.92 0.80
CA GLN A 8 9.80 -0.61 -0.09
C GLN A 8 11.15 -0.67 0.64
N ASN A 9 11.21 -0.24 1.91
CA ASN A 9 12.44 -0.12 2.69
C ASN A 9 12.88 -1.44 3.33
N ILE A 10 11.93 -2.34 3.60
CA ILE A 10 12.21 -3.64 4.23
C ILE A 10 12.49 -4.77 3.22
N SER A 11 12.55 -4.43 1.93
CA SER A 11 12.75 -5.41 0.86
C SER A 11 14.13 -6.09 0.98
N THR A 12 14.16 -7.42 0.89
CA THR A 12 15.39 -8.20 0.93
C THR A 12 15.50 -9.12 -0.29
N PRO A 13 16.70 -9.67 -0.61
CA PRO A 13 16.82 -10.62 -1.72
C PRO A 13 15.97 -11.89 -1.52
N LYS A 14 15.82 -12.35 -0.27
CA LYS A 14 14.99 -13.52 0.08
C LYS A 14 13.50 -13.20 0.01
N PHE A 15 13.12 -12.00 0.44
CA PHE A 15 11.73 -11.52 0.45
C PHE A 15 11.65 -10.17 -0.25
N ASN A 16 11.57 -10.21 -1.58
CA ASN A 16 11.55 -9.01 -2.41
C ASN A 16 10.11 -8.45 -2.50
N THR A 17 9.76 -7.63 -1.52
CA THR A 17 8.45 -6.97 -1.39
C THR A 17 8.18 -5.99 -2.54
N ILE A 18 9.22 -5.35 -3.08
CA ILE A 18 9.09 -4.44 -4.23
C ILE A 18 8.63 -5.21 -5.47
N LYS A 19 9.24 -6.36 -5.76
CA LYS A 19 8.85 -7.21 -6.89
C LYS A 19 7.41 -7.72 -6.75
N GLN A 20 6.98 -8.06 -5.53
CA GLN A 20 5.59 -8.45 -5.29
C GLN A 20 4.61 -7.30 -5.54
N ALA A 21 4.95 -6.09 -5.09
CA ALA A 21 4.17 -4.89 -5.38
C ALA A 21 4.06 -4.62 -6.89
N GLU A 22 5.14 -4.79 -7.65
CA GLU A 22 5.11 -4.68 -9.12
C GLU A 22 4.16 -5.71 -9.76
N ILE A 23 4.23 -6.97 -9.34
CA ILE A 23 3.38 -8.03 -9.86
C ILE A 23 1.91 -7.70 -9.58
N LEU A 24 1.59 -7.19 -8.40
CA LEU A 24 0.24 -6.77 -8.04
C LEU A 24 -0.28 -5.67 -8.99
N ILE A 25 0.51 -4.63 -9.23
CA ILE A 25 0.14 -3.52 -10.11
C ILE A 25 -0.03 -3.99 -11.57
N ARG A 26 0.87 -4.85 -12.07
CA ARG A 26 0.75 -5.42 -13.42
C ARG A 26 -0.51 -6.25 -13.61
N ASN A 27 -1.01 -6.87 -12.54
CA ASN A 27 -2.26 -7.62 -12.53
C ASN A 27 -3.48 -6.76 -12.16
N ALA A 28 -3.42 -5.45 -12.45
CA ALA A 28 -4.49 -4.46 -12.18
C ALA A 28 -4.86 -4.26 -10.69
N GLY A 29 -4.01 -4.74 -9.77
CA GLY A 29 -4.12 -4.43 -8.35
C GLY A 29 -3.74 -2.98 -8.05
N LYS A 30 -4.36 -2.39 -7.03
CA LYS A 30 -4.08 -1.03 -6.57
C LYS A 30 -3.44 -1.06 -5.20
N ILE A 31 -2.38 -0.29 -5.02
CA ILE A 31 -1.74 -0.07 -3.71
C ILE A 31 -2.02 1.36 -3.28
N LEU A 32 -2.69 1.48 -2.14
CA LEU A 32 -3.09 2.75 -1.55
C LEU A 32 -2.35 2.92 -0.23
N ALA A 33 -1.64 4.04 -0.08
CA ALA A 33 -0.96 4.39 1.16
C ALA A 33 -1.66 5.58 1.80
N TYR A 34 -2.00 5.42 3.08
CA TYR A 34 -2.56 6.53 3.84
C TYR A 34 -1.55 7.68 3.93
N ASP A 35 -1.97 8.86 3.48
CA ASP A 35 -1.13 10.07 3.34
C ASP A 35 -0.30 10.36 4.59
N THR A 36 -0.95 10.34 5.75
CA THR A 36 -0.32 10.65 7.03
C THR A 36 0.73 9.61 7.42
N CYS A 37 0.51 8.33 7.10
CA CYS A 37 1.49 7.27 7.36
C CYS A 37 2.74 7.42 6.48
N ALA A 38 2.57 7.80 5.21
CA ALA A 38 3.68 8.01 4.28
C ALA A 38 4.51 9.25 4.66
N LYS A 39 3.84 10.38 4.95
CA LYS A 39 4.48 11.64 5.36
C LYS A 39 5.25 11.52 6.67
N SER A 40 4.70 10.82 7.67
CA SER A 40 5.37 10.61 8.96
C SER A 40 6.69 9.85 8.85
N ARG A 41 6.94 9.15 7.73
CA ARG A 41 8.15 8.35 7.49
C ARG A 41 9.01 8.89 6.35
N GLY A 42 8.78 10.15 5.94
CA GLY A 42 9.54 10.81 4.88
C GLY A 42 9.38 10.20 3.49
N SER A 43 8.39 9.31 3.30
CA SER A 43 8.13 8.66 2.02
C SER A 43 7.29 9.60 1.15
N LYS A 44 7.85 10.06 0.02
CA LYS A 44 7.13 10.85 -0.99
C LYS A 44 6.27 9.95 -1.87
N GLU A 45 5.28 10.54 -2.54
CA GLU A 45 4.53 9.88 -3.61
C GLU A 45 5.48 9.14 -4.56
N ASN A 46 5.21 7.85 -4.77
CA ASN A 46 5.95 7.02 -5.73
C ASN A 46 4.95 6.51 -6.76
N LYS A 47 5.39 6.33 -8.01
CA LYS A 47 4.61 5.75 -9.11
C LYS A 47 3.95 4.41 -8.78
N MET A 48 4.47 3.67 -7.79
CA MET A 48 3.91 2.41 -7.33
C MET A 48 2.75 2.52 -6.35
N CYS A 49 2.57 3.67 -5.68
CA CYS A 49 1.61 3.77 -4.59
C CYS A 49 0.93 5.14 -4.59
N SER A 50 -0.37 5.14 -4.81
CA SER A 50 -1.18 6.34 -4.72
C SER A 50 -1.48 6.67 -3.26
N ILE A 51 -1.54 7.96 -2.94
CA ILE A 51 -1.95 8.43 -1.62
C ILE A 51 -3.46 8.29 -1.48
N SER A 52 -3.91 7.79 -0.32
CA SER A 52 -5.31 7.68 0.04
C SER A 52 -5.63 8.36 1.37
N THR A 53 -6.91 8.60 1.57
CA THR A 53 -7.51 9.19 2.77
C THR A 53 -8.15 8.12 3.65
N MET A 54 -8.61 8.53 4.83
CA MET A 54 -9.30 7.63 5.74
C MET A 54 -10.68 7.27 5.19
N LYS A 55 -11.28 8.20 4.43
CA LYS A 55 -12.53 7.97 3.72
C LYS A 55 -12.38 6.85 2.68
N ASP A 56 -11.32 6.88 1.88
CA ASP A 56 -11.07 5.83 0.88
C ASP A 56 -10.95 4.44 1.53
N MET A 57 -10.37 4.36 2.73
CA MET A 57 -10.34 3.11 3.50
C MET A 57 -11.75 2.66 3.92
N TYR A 58 -12.59 3.57 4.43
CA TYR A 58 -13.97 3.25 4.79
C TYR A 58 -14.78 2.80 3.57
N ASP A 59 -14.61 3.48 2.45
CA ASP A 59 -15.28 3.14 1.19
C ASP A 59 -14.84 1.75 0.71
N ILE A 60 -13.54 1.41 0.77
CA ILE A 60 -13.05 0.06 0.45
C ILE A 60 -13.69 -1.00 1.36
N VAL A 61 -13.83 -0.74 2.65
CA VAL A 61 -14.44 -1.71 3.56
C VAL A 61 -15.94 -1.85 3.31
N GLY A 62 -16.64 -0.77 2.97
CA GLY A 62 -18.09 -0.77 2.74
C GLY A 62 -18.52 -1.25 1.36
N GLU A 63 -17.71 -1.04 0.33
CA GLU A 63 -18.06 -1.34 -1.08
C GLU A 63 -17.64 -2.74 -1.53
N ASN A 64 -16.79 -3.44 -0.77
CA ASN A 64 -16.30 -4.76 -1.15
C ASN A 64 -17.03 -5.88 -0.40
N ASP A 65 -17.40 -6.94 -1.12
CA ASP A 65 -18.09 -8.11 -0.54
C ASP A 65 -17.26 -8.85 0.52
N LYS A 66 -15.93 -8.76 0.42
CA LYS A 66 -14.97 -9.44 1.29
C LYS A 66 -13.76 -8.55 1.54
N VAL A 67 -13.33 -8.50 2.80
CA VAL A 67 -12.13 -7.77 3.24
C VAL A 67 -11.23 -8.74 3.99
N LEU A 68 -9.96 -8.81 3.61
CA LEU A 68 -8.93 -9.59 4.28
C LEU A 68 -7.88 -8.66 4.90
N THR A 69 -7.61 -8.83 6.19
CA THR A 69 -6.65 -8.04 6.97
C THR A 69 -5.52 -8.93 7.50
N PHE A 70 -4.30 -8.36 7.58
CA PHE A 70 -3.07 -9.03 8.02
C PHE A 70 -2.35 -8.19 9.09
#